data_AF-A0A8T4RG98-F1
#
_entry.id   AF-A0A8T4RG98-F1
#
_cell.length_a   1.000
_cell.length_b   1.000
_cell.length_c   1.000
_cell.angle_alpha   90.00
_cell.angle_beta   90.00
_cell.angle_gamma   90.00
#
_symmetry.space_group_name_H-M   'P 1'
#
loop_
_entity.id
_entity.type
_entity.pdbx_description
1 polymer ?
#
loop_
_entity_poly.entity_id
_entity_poly.type
_entity_poly.pdbx_seq_one_letter_code
_entity_poly.pdbx_strand_id
1 'polypeptide(L)'
;MGIAYAFFDCPADKEKVRAELEHSKDRIGASELELSLKEISEGIEKISEDPRVQAIAEEAQGASVRYALEARYEGHTNRKTADALADTLNQFAYCPELYTQAEDFFGSIFYEDLGGYYQERE
;
A
#
# COMPACT_ATOMS: atom_id res chain seq x y z
N MET A 1 6.92 -5.91 -15.21
CA MET A 1 5.75 -5.66 -14.33
C MET A 1 6.27 -4.93 -13.13
N GLY A 2 5.69 -3.76 -12.83
CA GLY A 2 6.10 -2.96 -11.69
C GLY A 2 5.35 -3.42 -10.44
N ILE A 3 6.06 -3.53 -9.31
CA ILE A 3 5.51 -3.94 -8.02
C ILE A 3 5.94 -2.94 -6.94
N ALA A 4 4.98 -2.55 -6.10
CA ALA A 4 5.23 -1.76 -4.90
C ALA A 4 4.37 -2.29 -3.73
N TYR A 5 4.79 -2.00 -2.52
CA TYR A 5 4.15 -2.42 -1.28
C TYR A 5 3.92 -1.21 -0.39
N ALA A 6 2.71 -1.03 0.13
CA ALA A 6 2.42 -0.02 1.14
C ALA A 6 2.03 -0.69 2.46
N PHE A 7 2.50 -0.11 3.54
CA PHE A 7 2.19 -0.54 4.91
C PHE A 7 1.59 0.65 5.66
N PHE A 8 0.36 0.50 6.15
CA PHE A 8 -0.37 1.57 6.83
C PHE A 8 -1.33 1.08 7.90
N ASP A 9 -1.58 1.93 8.89
CA ASP A 9 -2.64 1.73 9.87
C ASP A 9 -3.92 2.42 9.42
N CYS A 10 -5.05 1.72 9.54
CA CYS A 10 -6.36 2.29 9.31
C CYS A 10 -7.32 1.70 10.34
N PRO A 11 -8.16 2.51 11.01
CA PRO A 11 -9.11 1.99 11.99
C PRO A 11 -10.31 1.28 11.35
N ALA A 12 -10.55 1.50 10.06
CA ALA A 12 -11.68 0.91 9.33
C ALA A 12 -11.44 -0.55 8.96
N ASP A 13 -12.53 -1.32 8.81
CA ASP A 13 -12.47 -2.72 8.41
C ASP A 13 -11.94 -2.90 6.99
N LYS A 14 -11.29 -4.05 6.74
CA LYS A 14 -10.67 -4.43 5.46
C LYS A 14 -11.57 -4.21 4.24
N GLU A 15 -12.86 -4.54 4.35
CA GLU A 15 -13.82 -4.37 3.24
C GLU A 15 -14.04 -2.91 2.86
N LYS A 16 -14.12 -2.01 3.86
CA LYS A 16 -14.24 -0.56 3.62
C LYS A 16 -12.97 0.00 3.01
N VAL A 17 -11.82 -0.37 3.57
CA VAL A 17 -10.51 0.04 3.03
C VAL A 17 -10.38 -0.39 1.58
N ARG A 18 -10.73 -1.64 1.26
CA ARG A 18 -10.69 -2.16 -0.10
C ARG A 18 -11.62 -1.41 -1.05
N ALA A 19 -12.87 -1.14 -0.65
CA ALA A 19 -13.83 -0.42 -1.48
C ALA A 19 -13.34 1.00 -1.81
N GLU A 20 -12.78 1.69 -0.82
CA GLU A 20 -12.28 3.06 -0.99
C GLU A 20 -10.98 3.12 -1.81
N LEU A 21 -10.10 2.12 -1.68
CA LEU A 21 -8.92 1.98 -2.55
C LEU A 21 -9.32 1.81 -4.02
N GLU A 22 -10.31 0.96 -4.31
CA GLU A 22 -10.82 0.78 -5.68
C GLU A 22 -11.47 2.08 -6.21
N HIS A 23 -12.22 2.79 -5.36
CA HIS A 23 -12.79 4.10 -5.72
C HIS A 23 -11.70 5.16 -5.98
N SER A 24 -10.63 5.17 -5.18
CA SER A 24 -9.51 6.10 -5.31
C SER A 24 -8.75 5.86 -6.60
N LYS A 25 -8.50 4.58 -6.93
CA LYS A 25 -7.88 4.15 -8.17
C LYS A 25 -8.65 4.64 -9.41
N ASP A 26 -9.97 4.49 -9.40
CA ASP A 26 -10.83 4.94 -10.50
C ASP A 26 -10.78 6.47 -10.69
N ARG A 27 -10.75 7.22 -9.59
CA ARG A 27 -10.66 8.70 -9.62
C ARG A 27 -9.37 9.23 -10.23
N ILE A 28 -8.24 8.60 -9.94
CA ILE A 28 -6.94 9.01 -10.48
C ILE A 28 -6.65 8.40 -11.86
N GLY A 29 -7.58 7.61 -12.41
CA GLY A 29 -7.42 6.95 -13.71
C GLY A 29 -6.40 5.82 -13.70
N ALA A 30 -6.05 5.28 -12.52
CA ALA A 30 -5.10 4.20 -12.37
C ALA A 30 -5.79 2.83 -12.39
N SER A 31 -6.89 2.65 -13.12
CA SER A 31 -7.71 1.42 -13.11
C SER A 31 -6.94 0.14 -13.46
N GLU A 32 -5.81 0.27 -14.15
CA GLU A 32 -4.86 -0.80 -14.50
C GLU A 32 -3.94 -1.22 -13.33
N LEU A 33 -3.93 -0.46 -12.23
CA LEU A 33 -3.22 -0.78 -11.00
C LEU A 33 -3.98 -1.87 -10.24
N GLU A 34 -3.40 -3.05 -10.15
CA GLU A 34 -3.97 -4.13 -9.35
C GLU A 34 -3.58 -3.95 -7.88
N LEU A 35 -4.57 -3.82 -7.01
CA LEU A 35 -4.39 -3.59 -5.58
C LEU A 35 -4.81 -4.83 -4.79
N SER A 36 -3.89 -5.37 -4.00
CA SER A 36 -4.10 -6.54 -3.14
C SER A 36 -3.90 -6.19 -1.68
N LEU A 37 -5.00 -5.89 -0.99
CA LEU A 37 -5.03 -5.56 0.43
C LEU A 37 -5.02 -6.82 1.31
N LYS A 38 -4.11 -6.88 2.27
CA LYS A 38 -3.91 -7.99 3.21
C LYS A 38 -3.77 -7.44 4.63
N GLU A 39 -4.30 -8.16 5.61
CA GLU A 39 -4.08 -7.81 7.01
C GLU A 39 -2.81 -8.50 7.51
N ILE A 40 -1.95 -7.74 8.20
CA ILE A 40 -0.72 -8.29 8.76
C ILE A 40 -1.02 -9.35 9.82
N SER A 41 -2.15 -9.21 10.54
CA SER A 41 -2.65 -10.19 11.50
C SER A 41 -3.01 -11.55 10.87
N GLU A 42 -3.27 -11.64 9.56
CA GLU A 42 -3.56 -12.90 8.87
C GLU A 42 -2.31 -13.76 8.62
N GLY A 43 -1.12 -13.19 8.83
CA GLY A 43 0.19 -13.84 8.66
C GLY A 43 1.06 -13.10 7.64
N ILE A 44 2.28 -12.75 8.05
CA ILE A 44 3.23 -11.99 7.23
C ILE A 44 3.67 -12.75 5.97
N GLU A 45 3.76 -14.08 6.08
CA GLU A 45 4.02 -14.99 4.96
C GLU A 45 2.99 -14.87 3.82
N LYS A 46 1.78 -14.39 4.12
CA LYS A 46 0.74 -14.17 3.10
C LYS A 46 0.93 -12.87 2.35
N ILE A 47 1.71 -11.92 2.87
CA ILE A 47 1.92 -10.60 2.28
C ILE A 47 2.74 -10.74 1.00
N SER A 48 3.88 -11.41 1.08
CA SER A 48 4.73 -11.74 -0.07
C SER A 48 5.58 -12.97 0.25
N GLU A 49 5.99 -13.69 -0.79
CA GLU A 49 6.96 -14.78 -0.69
C GLU A 49 8.41 -14.25 -0.56
N ASP A 50 8.63 -12.95 -0.81
CA ASP A 50 9.94 -12.34 -0.66
C ASP A 50 10.28 -12.11 0.83
N PRO A 51 11.38 -12.71 1.33
CA PRO A 51 11.75 -12.60 2.75
C PRO A 51 12.12 -11.17 3.17
N ARG A 52 12.52 -10.29 2.24
CA ARG A 52 12.81 -8.88 2.52
C ARG A 52 11.52 -8.11 2.77
N VAL A 53 10.46 -8.40 2.00
CA VAL A 53 9.13 -7.82 2.22
C VAL A 53 8.53 -8.34 3.53
N GLN A 54 8.74 -9.61 3.85
CA GLN A 54 8.32 -10.17 5.14
C GLN A 54 9.02 -9.46 6.31
N ALA A 55 10.33 -9.22 6.22
CA ALA A 55 11.05 -8.45 7.25
C ALA A 55 10.48 -7.03 7.42
N ILE A 56 10.18 -6.33 6.32
CA ILE A 56 9.54 -5.00 6.37
C ILE A 56 8.16 -5.08 7.04
N ALA A 57 7.38 -6.13 6.74
CA ALA A 57 6.08 -6.34 7.34
C ALA A 57 6.16 -6.67 8.84
N GLU A 58 7.19 -7.40 9.28
CA GLU A 58 7.47 -7.66 10.70
C GLU A 58 7.79 -6.35 11.44
N GLU A 59 8.62 -5.49 10.84
CA GLU A 59 8.92 -4.17 11.39
C GLU A 59 7.66 -3.29 11.47
N ALA A 60 6.84 -3.30 10.41
CA ALA A 60 5.56 -2.58 10.37
C ALA A 60 4.59 -3.09 11.44
N GLN A 61 4.51 -4.41 11.66
CA GLN A 61 3.70 -5.00 12.72
C GLN A 61 4.09 -4.48 14.10
N GLY A 62 5.41 -4.37 14.37
CA GLY A 62 5.93 -3.78 15.60
C GLY A 62 5.55 -2.30 15.79
N ALA A 63 5.31 -1.58 14.70
CA ALA A 63 4.86 -0.18 14.68
C ALA A 63 3.33 -0.01 14.73
N SER A 64 2.57 -1.07 15.06
CA SER A 64 1.10 -1.08 15.09
C SER A 64 0.42 -0.88 13.72
N VAL A 65 1.12 -1.18 12.63
CA VAL A 65 0.52 -1.23 11.29
C VAL A 65 -0.41 -2.45 11.18
N ARG A 66 -1.58 -2.26 10.57
CA ARG A 66 -2.59 -3.32 10.39
C ARG A 66 -2.63 -3.88 8.98
N TYR A 67 -2.42 -3.04 7.98
CA TYR A 67 -2.64 -3.39 6.58
C TYR A 67 -1.34 -3.35 5.79
N ALA A 68 -1.22 -4.32 4.89
CA ALA A 68 -0.24 -4.35 3.83
C ALA A 68 -0.97 -4.37 2.48
N LEU A 69 -0.55 -3.52 1.56
CA LEU A 69 -1.15 -3.37 0.24
C LEU A 69 -0.09 -3.62 -0.81
N GLU A 70 -0.24 -4.69 -1.58
CA GLU A 70 0.60 -4.94 -2.75
C GLU A 70 -0.06 -4.30 -3.97
N ALA A 71 0.69 -3.48 -4.70
CA ALA A 71 0.28 -2.89 -5.96
C ALA A 71 1.08 -3.49 -7.11
N ARG A 72 0.40 -3.84 -8.20
CA ARG A 72 1.03 -4.31 -9.44
C ARG A 72 0.57 -3.45 -10.60
N TYR A 73 1.52 -3.00 -11.42
CA TYR A 73 1.24 -2.20 -12.60
C TYR A 73 1.94 -2.82 -13.82
N GLU A 74 1.15 -3.41 -14.71
CA GLU A 74 1.68 -4.04 -15.94
C GLU A 74 2.25 -2.97 -16.90
N GLY A 75 3.42 -3.25 -17.50
CA GLY A 75 4.08 -2.29 -18.39
C GLY A 75 4.85 -1.16 -17.71
N HIS A 76 4.74 -0.99 -16.39
CA HIS A 76 5.42 0.06 -15.62
C HIS A 76 6.61 -0.48 -14.79
N THR A 77 7.46 0.42 -14.31
CA THR A 77 8.57 0.12 -13.39
C THR A 77 8.11 0.13 -11.94
N ASN A 78 8.84 -0.54 -11.04
CA ASN A 78 8.52 -0.58 -9.61
C ASN A 78 8.37 0.82 -9.00
N ARG A 79 9.24 1.76 -9.37
CA ARG A 79 9.11 3.16 -8.97
C ARG A 79 7.82 3.81 -9.48
N LYS A 80 7.47 3.60 -10.75
CA LYS A 80 6.20 4.15 -11.30
C LYS A 80 4.97 3.53 -10.63
N THR A 81 5.06 2.27 -10.22
CA THR A 81 4.04 1.62 -9.40
C THR A 81 3.96 2.23 -8.01
N ALA A 82 5.10 2.57 -7.39
CA ALA A 82 5.15 3.25 -6.11
C ALA A 82 4.51 4.65 -6.18
N ASP A 83 4.89 5.47 -7.18
CA ASP A 83 4.26 6.78 -7.44
C ASP A 83 2.73 6.64 -7.57
N ALA A 84 2.25 5.69 -8.39
CA ALA A 84 0.81 5.50 -8.59
C ALA A 84 0.09 5.01 -7.31
N LEU A 85 0.78 4.17 -6.53
CA LEU A 85 0.29 3.68 -5.24
C LEU A 85 0.22 4.83 -4.22
N ALA A 86 1.21 5.71 -4.19
CA ALA A 86 1.25 6.93 -3.39
C ALA A 86 0.08 7.85 -3.73
N ASP A 87 -0.12 8.18 -5.01
CA ASP A 87 -1.27 8.97 -5.48
C ASP A 87 -2.62 8.33 -5.06
N THR A 88 -2.73 7.01 -5.16
CA THR A 88 -3.94 6.28 -4.74
C THR A 88 -4.18 6.40 -3.24
N LEU A 89 -3.12 6.22 -2.45
CA LEU A 89 -3.18 6.23 -0.99
C LEU A 89 -3.38 7.63 -0.43
N ASN A 90 -2.81 8.65 -1.05
CA ASN A 90 -3.12 10.05 -0.74
C ASN A 90 -4.60 10.32 -0.99
N GLN A 91 -5.11 9.96 -2.18
CA GLN A 91 -6.52 10.15 -2.51
C GLN A 91 -7.45 9.41 -1.54
N PHE A 92 -7.01 8.26 -1.02
CA PHE A 92 -7.66 7.48 0.03
C PHE A 92 -7.58 8.12 1.43
N ALA A 93 -6.44 8.68 1.81
CA ALA A 93 -6.22 9.37 3.09
C ALA A 93 -7.10 10.63 3.23
N TYR A 94 -7.46 11.26 2.10
CA TYR A 94 -8.45 12.33 2.04
C TYR A 94 -9.90 11.86 2.26
N CYS A 95 -10.17 10.57 2.57
CA CYS A 95 -11.52 10.08 2.82
C CYS A 95 -11.93 10.28 4.31
N PRO A 96 -12.85 11.22 4.60
CA PRO A 96 -13.25 11.55 5.98
C PRO A 96 -14.04 10.43 6.68
N GLU A 97 -14.50 9.42 5.93
CA GLU A 97 -15.15 8.23 6.49
C GLU A 97 -14.14 7.22 7.08
N LEU A 98 -12.86 7.35 6.72
CA LEU A 98 -11.78 6.45 7.12
C LEU A 98 -10.77 7.14 8.04
N TYR A 99 -10.54 8.44 7.85
CA TYR A 99 -9.68 9.27 8.70
C TYR A 99 -10.44 10.49 9.21
N THR A 100 -10.40 10.70 10.52
CA THR A 100 -11.13 11.79 11.21
C THR A 100 -10.64 13.19 10.85
N GLN A 101 -9.45 13.31 10.29
CA GLN A 101 -8.88 14.51 9.69
C GLN A 101 -8.23 14.10 8.37
N ALA A 102 -8.30 14.96 7.36
CA ALA A 102 -7.46 14.83 6.17
C ALA A 102 -6.01 15.03 6.60
N GLU A 103 -5.38 13.97 7.08
CA GLU A 103 -3.97 13.91 7.43
C GLU A 103 -3.21 13.33 6.24
N ASP A 104 -1.95 13.75 6.07
CA ASP A 104 -1.02 13.06 5.17
C ASP A 104 -1.03 11.57 5.50
N PHE A 105 -0.97 10.74 4.46
CA PHE A 105 -0.99 9.29 4.60
C PHE A 105 0.15 8.83 5.54
N PHE A 106 -0.20 8.34 6.74
CA PHE A 106 0.76 7.74 7.67
C PHE A 106 1.03 6.28 7.28
N GLY A 107 1.83 6.09 6.23
CA GLY A 107 2.31 4.78 5.83
C GLY A 107 3.70 4.81 5.25
N SER A 108 4.16 3.65 4.79
CA SER A 108 5.46 3.52 4.13
C SER A 108 5.30 2.70 2.87
N ILE A 109 5.73 3.30 1.76
CA ILE A 109 5.69 2.67 0.44
C ILE A 109 7.09 2.16 0.14
N PHE A 110 7.19 0.91 -0.28
CA PHE A 110 8.42 0.23 -0.60
C PHE A 110 8.37 -0.33 -2.02
N TYR A 111 9.46 -0.19 -2.75
CA TYR A 111 9.61 -0.79 -4.07
C TYR A 111 11.03 -1.32 -4.24
N GLU A 112 11.18 -2.41 -5.00
CA GLU A 112 12.49 -2.95 -5.33
C GLU A 112 13.09 -2.18 -6.51
N ASP A 113 14.35 -1.77 -6.42
CA ASP A 113 15.12 -1.25 -7.54
C ASP A 113 16.58 -1.69 -7.41
N LEU A 114 17.24 -2.03 -8.53
CA LEU A 114 18.66 -2.44 -8.54
C LEU A 114 19.07 -3.48 -7.47
N GLY A 115 18.15 -4.36 -7.06
CA GLY A 115 18.37 -5.42 -6.06
C GLY A 115 18.21 -4.99 -4.59
N GLY A 116 17.79 -3.76 -4.31
CA GLY A 116 17.47 -3.25 -2.97
C GLY A 116 16.03 -2.75 -2.87
N TYR A 117 15.47 -2.73 -1.65
CA TYR A 117 14.19 -2.08 -1.38
C TYR A 117 14.42 -0.62 -0.98
N TYR A 118 13.71 0.28 -1.65
CA TYR A 118 13.69 1.70 -1.35
C TYR A 118 12.35 2.08 -0.76
N GLN A 119 12.40 2.93 0.26
CA GLN A 119 11.21 3.54 0.85
C GLN A 119 10.94 4.86 0.14
N GLU A 120 9.76 4.99 -0.48
CA GLU A 120 9.23 6.27 -0.92
C GLU A 120 8.65 6.97 0.32
N ARG A 121 9.21 8.14 0.66
CA ARG A 121 8.74 8.97 1.78
C ARG A 121 7.90 10.09 1.19
N GLU A 122 6.66 10.18 1.65
CA GLU A 122 5.79 11.34 1.47
C GLU A 122 5.86 12.24 2.71
#